data_AF-A0A7L1R9G0-F1
#
_entry.id   AF-A0A7L1R9G0-F1
#
_cell.length_a   1.000
_cell.length_b   1.000
_cell.length_c   1.000
_cell.angle_alpha   90.00
_cell.angle_beta   90.00
_cell.angle_gamma   90.00
#
_symmetry.space_group_name_H-M   'P 1'
#
loop_
_entity.id
_entity.type
_entity.pdbx_description
1 polymer ?
#
loop_
_entity_poly.entity_id
_entity_poly.type
_entity_poly.pdbx_seq_one_letter_code
_entity_poly.pdbx_strand_id
1 'polypeptide(L)'
;LSSLPLQILLYVNGIYYIFYFLATLAMIIYKSQVFSYPDDLLAPDLAVLFLMAVLEVPRLYLGFKGNLTEAEAPLGLSLGLTVASVVLSVYLLLWQTYVLWADVLLNALLLAAYGLESGLKVTAIAAFVS
;
A
#
# COMPACT_ATOMS: atom_id res chain seq x y z
N LEU A 1 -13.41 20.19 -9.68
CA LEU A 1 -12.90 19.47 -10.88
C LEU A 1 -11.99 18.33 -10.42
N SER A 2 -12.34 17.08 -10.71
CA SER A 2 -11.55 15.90 -10.32
C SER A 2 -10.10 15.95 -10.82
N SER A 3 -9.18 15.39 -10.02
CA SER A 3 -7.74 15.41 -10.32
C SER A 3 -7.35 14.24 -11.22
N LEU A 4 -7.05 14.53 -12.50
CA LEU A 4 -6.59 13.53 -13.46
C LEU A 4 -5.26 12.86 -13.06
N PRO A 5 -4.21 13.58 -12.61
CA PRO A 5 -2.97 12.96 -12.15
C PRO A 5 -3.18 11.97 -11.01
N LEU A 6 -4.06 12.30 -10.06
CA LEU A 6 -4.40 11.42 -8.94
C LEU A 6 -5.10 10.15 -9.43
N GLN A 7 -6.02 10.27 -10.40
CA GLN A 7 -6.73 9.12 -10.96
C GLN A 7 -5.78 8.13 -11.64
N ILE A 8 -4.82 8.65 -12.42
CA ILE A 8 -3.80 7.83 -13.10
C ILE A 8 -2.94 7.11 -12.05
N LEU A 9 -2.50 7.83 -11.02
CA LEU A 9 -1.62 7.26 -10.00
C LEU A 9 -2.31 6.16 -9.19
N LEU A 10 -3.58 6.35 -8.81
CA LEU A 10 -4.38 5.31 -8.13
C LEU A 10 -4.51 4.03 -8.98
N TYR A 11 -4.65 4.18 -10.30
CA TYR A 11 -4.72 3.03 -11.21
C TYR A 11 -3.38 2.29 -11.32
N VAL A 12 -2.29 3.05 -11.50
CA VAL A 12 -0.94 2.48 -11.54
C VAL A 12 -0.61 1.78 -10.21
N ASN A 13 -0.98 2.37 -9.08
CA ASN A 13 -0.77 1.79 -7.76
C ASN A 13 -1.57 0.50 -7.58
N GLY A 14 -2.83 0.44 -8.02
CA GLY A 14 -3.60 -0.80 -7.99
C GLY A 14 -2.92 -1.95 -8.75
N ILE A 15 -2.40 -1.69 -9.95
CA ILE A 15 -1.65 -2.70 -10.73
C ILE A 15 -0.35 -3.08 -10.02
N TYR A 16 0.40 -2.07 -9.57
CA TYR A 16 1.66 -2.26 -8.88
C TYR A 16 1.48 -3.06 -7.59
N TYR A 17 0.40 -2.83 -6.86
CA TYR A 17 0.09 -3.51 -5.62
C TYR A 17 -0.18 -5.01 -5.82
N ILE A 18 -0.87 -5.39 -6.90
CA ILE A 18 -1.05 -6.82 -7.25
C ILE A 18 0.30 -7.48 -7.47
N PHE A 19 1.20 -6.83 -8.22
CA PHE A 19 2.55 -7.32 -8.43
C PHE A 19 3.35 -7.39 -7.12
N TYR A 20 3.31 -6.34 -6.31
CA TYR A 20 3.93 -6.26 -5.00
C TYR A 20 3.50 -7.41 -4.09
N PHE A 21 2.19 -7.66 -3.99
CA PHE A 21 1.63 -8.72 -3.16
C PHE A 21 2.12 -10.10 -3.58
N LEU A 22 2.03 -10.42 -4.88
CA LEU A 22 2.46 -11.70 -5.42
C LEU A 22 3.97 -11.92 -5.25
N ALA A 23 4.78 -10.89 -5.53
CA ALA A 23 6.23 -10.96 -5.38
C ALA A 23 6.63 -11.13 -3.91
N THR A 24 6.00 -10.39 -2.99
CA THR A 24 6.28 -10.49 -1.55
C THR A 24 5.86 -11.84 -0.99
N LEU A 25 4.70 -12.36 -1.40
CA LEU A 25 4.25 -13.70 -1.03
C LEU A 25 5.23 -14.78 -1.52
N ALA A 26 5.66 -14.70 -2.77
CA ALA A 26 6.64 -15.63 -3.34
C ALA A 26 7.98 -15.56 -2.60
N MET A 27 8.42 -14.37 -2.21
CA MET A 27 9.64 -14.18 -1.41
C MET A 27 9.50 -14.76 0.00
N ILE A 28 8.35 -14.59 0.67
CA ILE A 28 8.10 -15.21 1.98
C ILE A 28 8.15 -16.73 1.88
N ILE A 29 7.50 -17.33 0.88
CA ILE A 29 7.54 -18.78 0.63
C ILE A 29 8.98 -19.23 0.34
N TYR A 30 9.71 -18.51 -0.50
CA TYR A 30 11.10 -18.81 -0.81
C TYR A 30 11.98 -18.79 0.45
N LYS A 31 11.84 -17.76 1.30
CA LYS A 31 12.54 -17.64 2.58
C LYS A 31 12.20 -18.80 3.51
N SER A 32 10.94 -19.24 3.52
CA SER A 32 10.48 -20.35 4.34
C SER A 32 11.15 -21.68 3.97
N GLN A 33 11.42 -21.91 2.69
CA GLN A 33 12.06 -23.14 2.22
C GLN A 33 13.59 -23.10 2.33
N VAL A 34 14.22 -21.95 2.07
CA VAL A 34 15.68 -21.85 1.93
C VAL A 34 16.39 -21.51 3.24
N PHE A 35 15.81 -20.63 4.07
CA PHE A 35 16.50 -20.06 5.23
C PHE A 35 16.06 -20.65 6.57
N SER A 36 15.26 -21.74 6.58
CA SER A 36 14.70 -22.35 7.80
C SER A 36 13.99 -21.32 8.68
N TYR A 37 12.92 -20.74 8.14
CA TYR A 37 12.16 -19.70 8.84
C TYR A 37 11.52 -20.25 10.11
N PRO A 38 11.61 -19.56 11.26
CA PRO A 38 10.91 -20.00 12.47
C PRO A 38 9.39 -19.97 12.24
N ASP A 39 8.70 -21.09 12.47
CA ASP A 39 7.26 -21.20 12.24
C ASP A 39 6.46 -20.14 13.03
N ASP A 40 6.94 -19.78 14.23
CA ASP A 40 6.35 -18.75 15.09
C ASP A 40 6.36 -17.34 14.47
N LEU A 41 7.28 -17.07 13.54
CA LEU A 41 7.44 -15.77 12.88
C LEU A 41 6.89 -15.75 11.44
N LEU A 42 6.68 -16.92 10.81
CA LEU A 42 6.13 -16.98 9.46
C LEU A 42 4.65 -16.55 9.43
N ALA A 43 3.88 -17.00 10.42
CA ALA A 43 2.45 -16.69 10.55
C ALA A 43 2.17 -15.17 10.67
N PRO A 44 2.83 -14.39 11.55
CA PRO A 44 2.59 -12.95 11.63
C PRO A 44 2.99 -12.21 10.34
N ASP A 45 4.05 -12.61 9.65
CA ASP A 45 4.48 -11.94 8.42
C ASP A 45 3.49 -12.15 7.26
N LEU A 46 2.96 -13.37 7.14
CA LEU A 46 1.85 -13.63 6.22
C LEU A 46 0.59 -12.86 6.64
N ALA A 47 0.25 -12.86 7.92
CA ALA A 47 -0.91 -12.14 8.43
C ALA A 47 -0.84 -10.64 8.10
N VAL A 48 0.33 -10.01 8.27
CA VAL A 48 0.56 -8.61 7.89
C VAL A 48 0.38 -8.42 6.38
N LEU A 49 0.96 -9.28 5.54
CA LEU A 49 0.81 -9.17 4.08
C LEU A 49 -0.66 -9.27 3.64
N PHE A 50 -1.42 -10.23 4.18
CA PHE A 50 -2.85 -10.37 3.87
C PHE A 50 -3.68 -9.22 4.44
N LEU A 51 -3.36 -8.74 5.65
CA LEU A 51 -4.02 -7.58 6.23
C LEU A 51 -3.81 -6.33 5.37
N MET A 52 -2.59 -6.10 4.87
CA MET A 52 -2.31 -5.04 3.91
C MET A 52 -3.21 -5.16 2.67
N ALA A 53 -3.36 -6.38 2.12
CA ALA A 53 -4.18 -6.58 0.93
C ALA A 53 -5.66 -6.24 1.17
N VAL A 54 -6.17 -6.61 2.35
CA VAL A 54 -7.54 -6.27 2.77
C VAL A 54 -7.71 -4.77 2.96
N LEU A 55 -6.71 -4.05 3.49
CA LEU A 55 -6.76 -2.60 3.65
C LEU A 55 -6.62 -1.85 2.31
N GLU A 56 -5.91 -2.41 1.35
CA GLU A 56 -5.66 -1.76 0.06
C GLU A 56 -6.93 -1.62 -0.78
N VAL A 57 -7.83 -2.61 -0.72
CA VAL A 57 -9.11 -2.60 -1.45
C VAL A 57 -9.97 -1.38 -1.10
N PRO A 58 -10.36 -1.14 0.17
CA PRO A 58 -11.10 0.06 0.54
C PRO A 58 -10.29 1.34 0.35
N ARG A 59 -8.96 1.31 0.54
CA ARG A 59 -8.08 2.48 0.30
C ARG A 59 -8.21 2.96 -1.14
N LEU A 60 -8.05 2.07 -2.12
CA LEU A 60 -8.17 2.38 -3.55
C LEU A 60 -9.60 2.71 -3.95
N TYR A 61 -10.59 1.94 -3.48
CA TYR A 61 -12.01 2.20 -3.78
C TYR A 61 -12.44 3.60 -3.33
N LEU A 62 -12.12 3.97 -2.09
CA LEU A 62 -12.45 5.29 -1.55
C LEU A 62 -11.65 6.40 -2.24
N GLY A 63 -10.39 6.13 -2.63
CA GLY A 63 -9.57 7.07 -3.40
C GLY A 63 -10.19 7.39 -4.77
N PHE A 64 -10.57 6.35 -5.52
CA PHE A 64 -11.23 6.50 -6.82
C PHE A 64 -12.58 7.20 -6.67
N LYS A 65 -13.42 6.72 -5.74
CA LYS A 65 -14.74 7.27 -5.51
C LYS A 65 -14.65 8.74 -5.10
N GLY A 66 -13.79 9.08 -4.14
CA GLY A 66 -13.65 10.45 -3.65
C GLY A 66 -13.15 11.41 -4.71
N ASN A 67 -12.17 11.01 -5.53
CA ASN A 67 -11.68 11.87 -6.61
C ASN A 67 -12.74 12.09 -7.70
N LEU A 68 -13.44 11.04 -8.14
CA LEU A 68 -14.45 11.12 -9.20
C LEU A 68 -15.72 11.86 -8.76
N THR A 69 -16.10 11.74 -7.48
CA THR A 69 -17.28 12.41 -6.92
C THR A 69 -16.97 13.77 -6.31
N GLU A 70 -15.71 14.22 -6.40
CA GLU A 70 -15.22 15.47 -5.80
C GLU A 70 -15.56 15.59 -4.31
N ALA A 71 -15.55 14.44 -3.60
CA ALA A 71 -15.96 14.35 -2.22
C ALA A 71 -14.76 14.20 -1.29
N GLU A 72 -14.59 15.14 -0.37
CA GLU A 72 -13.48 15.18 0.58
C GLU A 72 -13.47 14.00 1.56
N ALA A 73 -14.64 13.60 2.08
CA ALA A 73 -14.75 12.58 3.12
C ALA A 73 -14.19 11.20 2.70
N PRO A 74 -14.59 10.60 1.56
CA PRO A 74 -14.00 9.34 1.09
C PRO A 74 -12.50 9.47 0.77
N LEU A 75 -12.06 10.63 0.26
CA LEU A 75 -10.65 10.90 0.01
C LEU A 75 -9.82 10.98 1.30
N GLY A 76 -10.36 11.62 2.34
CA GLY A 76 -9.77 11.70 3.67
C GLY A 76 -9.70 10.32 4.35
N LEU A 77 -10.75 9.50 4.22
CA LEU A 77 -10.72 8.11 4.70
C LEU A 77 -9.67 7.28 3.95
N SER A 78 -9.55 7.45 2.64
CA SER A 78 -8.51 6.81 1.84
C SER A 78 -7.09 7.23 2.29
N LEU A 79 -6.89 8.50 2.65
CA LEU A 79 -5.63 8.97 3.25
C LEU A 79 -5.34 8.29 4.59
N GLY A 80 -6.34 8.19 5.48
CA GLY A 80 -6.18 7.47 6.75
C GLY A 80 -5.80 6.00 6.55
N LEU A 81 -6.41 5.33 5.58
CA LEU A 81 -6.04 3.95 5.22
C LEU A 81 -4.63 3.86 4.63
N THR A 82 -4.16 4.86 3.86
CA THR A 82 -2.76 4.92 3.43
C THR A 82 -1.79 4.94 4.61
N VAL A 83 -2.10 5.67 5.69
CA VAL A 83 -1.24 5.69 6.90
C VAL A 83 -1.14 4.29 7.51
N ALA A 84 -2.26 3.57 7.61
CA ALA A 84 -2.26 2.19 8.08
C ALA A 84 -1.42 1.26 7.17
N SER A 85 -1.58 1.36 5.84
CA SER A 85 -0.78 0.60 4.87
C SER A 85 0.72 0.91 4.98
N VAL A 86 1.10 2.18 5.20
CA VAL A 86 2.50 2.59 5.42
C VAL A 86 3.08 1.92 6.65
N VAL A 87 2.35 1.90 7.77
CA VAL A 87 2.81 1.25 9.01
C VAL A 87 3.06 -0.24 8.79
N LEU A 88 2.17 -0.94 8.09
CA LEU A 88 2.34 -2.35 7.78
C LEU A 88 3.49 -2.61 6.80
N SER A 89 3.71 -1.74 5.82
CA SER A 89 4.91 -1.79 4.95
C SER A 89 6.20 -1.61 5.75
N VAL A 90 6.21 -0.68 6.71
CA VAL A 90 7.36 -0.46 7.60
C VAL A 90 7.62 -1.69 8.48
N TYR A 91 6.55 -2.38 8.92
CA TYR A 91 6.70 -3.66 9.62
C TYR A 91 7.45 -4.69 8.76
N LEU A 92 7.05 -4.87 7.49
CA LEU A 92 7.73 -5.81 6.58
C LEU A 92 9.18 -5.42 6.27
N LEU A 93 9.53 -4.13 6.33
CA LEU A 93 10.89 -3.65 6.12
C LEU A 93 11.81 -3.82 7.33
N LEU A 94 11.30 -3.68 8.55
CA LEU A 94 12.13 -3.58 9.76
C LEU A 94 12.02 -4.80 10.68
N TRP A 95 10.84 -5.42 10.75
CA TRP A 95 10.55 -6.51 11.70
C TRP A 95 10.44 -7.88 11.04
N GLN A 96 10.34 -7.97 9.72
CA GLN A 96 10.37 -9.25 9.03
C GLN A 96 11.72 -9.96 9.27
N THR A 97 11.68 -11.27 9.58
CA THR A 97 12.87 -12.05 9.99
C THR A 97 14.02 -12.00 8.98
N TYR A 98 13.69 -12.10 7.68
CA TYR A 98 14.66 -12.01 6.60
C TYR A 98 14.18 -11.00 5.56
N VAL A 99 14.92 -9.90 5.40
CA VAL A 99 14.64 -8.85 4.42
C VAL A 99 15.67 -8.95 3.28
N LEU A 100 15.21 -9.30 2.08
CA LEU A 100 16.05 -9.33 0.87
C LEU A 100 16.12 -7.93 0.26
N TRP A 101 17.12 -7.71 -0.58
CA TRP A 101 17.23 -6.49 -1.39
C TRP A 101 15.98 -6.21 -2.24
N ALA A 102 15.33 -7.26 -2.75
CA ALA A 102 14.10 -7.13 -3.51
C ALA A 102 12.92 -6.64 -2.64
N ASP A 103 12.81 -7.07 -1.38
CA ASP A 103 11.77 -6.57 -0.45
C ASP A 103 11.95 -5.07 -0.20
N VAL A 104 13.20 -4.63 -0.02
CA VAL A 104 13.53 -3.21 0.17
C VAL A 104 13.14 -2.39 -1.04
N LEU A 105 13.51 -2.84 -2.25
CA LEU A 105 13.21 -2.14 -3.49
C LEU A 105 11.69 -2.03 -3.71
N LEU A 106 10.95 -3.12 -3.51
CA LEU A 106 9.50 -3.15 -3.67
C LEU A 106 8.79 -2.26 -2.66
N ASN A 107 9.13 -2.36 -1.38
CA ASN A 107 8.52 -1.49 -0.36
C ASN A 107 8.90 -0.02 -0.56
N ALA A 108 10.12 0.30 -1.00
CA ALA A 108 10.52 1.67 -1.28
C ALA A 108 9.69 2.29 -2.42
N LEU A 109 9.46 1.54 -3.50
CA LEU A 109 8.60 1.97 -4.60
C LEU A 109 7.14 2.14 -4.15
N LEU A 110 6.63 1.20 -3.34
CA LEU A 110 5.27 1.29 -2.78
C LEU A 110 5.09 2.55 -1.90
N LEU A 111 6.04 2.79 -0.99
CA LEU A 111 6.03 3.96 -0.10
C LEU A 111 6.17 5.27 -0.87
N ALA A 112 7.00 5.31 -1.92
CA ALA A 112 7.11 6.47 -2.79
C ALA A 112 5.78 6.76 -3.50
N ALA A 113 5.11 5.72 -4.02
CA ALA A 113 3.79 5.86 -4.63
C ALA A 113 2.75 6.36 -3.62
N TYR A 114 2.72 5.81 -2.40
CA TYR A 114 1.85 6.29 -1.32
C TYR A 114 2.12 7.74 -0.94
N GLY A 115 3.38 8.18 -0.90
CA GLY A 115 3.75 9.57 -0.62
C GLY A 115 3.22 10.52 -1.71
N LEU A 116 3.46 10.19 -2.97
CA LEU A 116 2.98 10.98 -4.11
C LEU A 116 1.45 11.03 -4.15
N GLU A 117 0.78 9.90 -3.97
CA GLU A 117 -0.69 9.84 -3.89
C GLU A 117 -1.21 10.70 -2.76
N SER A 118 -0.60 10.62 -1.58
CA SER A 118 -1.06 11.37 -0.41
C SER A 118 -0.97 12.88 -0.65
N GLY A 119 0.15 13.35 -1.23
CA GLY A 119 0.29 14.75 -1.63
C GLY A 119 -0.82 15.18 -2.59
N LEU A 120 -1.07 14.39 -3.64
CA LEU A 120 -2.14 14.69 -4.60
C LEU A 120 -3.54 14.65 -3.98
N LYS A 121 -3.84 13.68 -3.09
CA LYS A 121 -5.10 13.61 -2.36
C LYS A 121 -5.32 14.85 -1.50
N VAL A 122 -4.29 15.32 -0.77
CA VAL A 122 -4.38 16.55 0.03
C VAL A 122 -4.67 17.76 -0.84
N THR A 123 -3.97 17.92 -1.98
CA THR A 123 -4.23 19.03 -2.91
C THR A 123 -5.65 18.97 -3.50
N ALA A 124 -6.16 17.78 -3.81
CA ALA A 124 -7.51 17.59 -4.31
C ALA A 124 -8.56 17.94 -3.25
N ILE A 125 -8.38 17.48 -2.00
CA ILE A 125 -9.26 17.84 -0.88
C ILE A 125 -9.28 19.36 -0.69
N ALA A 126 -8.13 20.02 -0.65
CA ALA A 126 -8.06 21.47 -0.50
C ALA A 126 -8.83 22.21 -1.62
N ALA A 127 -8.77 21.71 -2.85
CA ALA A 127 -9.49 22.27 -3.99
C ALA A 127 -10.99 21.96 -3.99
N PHE A 128 -11.46 20.95 -3.25
CA PHE A 128 -12.89 20.63 -3.12
C PHE A 128 -13.58 21.41 -2.00
N VAL A 129 -12.80 21.87 -1.01
CA VAL A 129 -13.30 22.65 0.14
C VAL A 129 -13.29 24.16 -0.13
N SER A 130 -12.45 24.62 -1.06
CA SER A 130 -12.36 26.02 -1.50
C SER A 130 -13.52 26.42 -2.41
#